data_AF-A0A3A5JJU1-F1
#
_entry.id   AF-A0A3A5JJU1-F1
#
_cell.length_a   1.000
_cell.length_b   1.000
_cell.length_c   1.000
_cell.angle_alpha   90.00
_cell.angle_beta   90.00
_cell.angle_gamma   90.00
#
_symmetry.space_group_name_H-M   'P 1'
#
loop_
_entity.id
_entity.type
_entity.pdbx_description
1 polymer ?
#
loop_
_entity_poly.entity_id
_entity_poly.type
_entity_poly.pdbx_seq_one_letter_code
_entity_poly.pdbx_strand_id
1 'polypeptide(L)' 'MGRYRGLLTDTDRKYITRDGDVSDSQYYQAISRVRNRIQEETPSDIEVLEEHHPELLAELREVVCEDTDE' A
#
# COMPACT_ATOMS: atom_id res chain seq x y z
N MET A 1 -5.67 19.86 4.46
CA MET A 1 -5.36 19.09 3.24
C MET A 1 -5.55 17.61 3.56
N GLY A 2 -6.43 16.93 2.83
CA GLY A 2 -6.79 15.53 3.08
C GLY A 2 -5.56 14.64 2.99
N ARG A 3 -5.40 13.76 3.98
CA ARG A 3 -4.30 12.80 4.06
C ARG A 3 -4.42 11.86 2.85
N TYR A 4 -3.48 11.91 1.91
CA TYR A 4 -3.40 10.99 0.76
C TYR A 4 -3.06 9.57 1.27
N ARG A 5 -4.07 8.87 1.80
CA ARG A 5 -3.96 7.50 2.30
C ARG A 5 -4.17 6.54 1.13
N GLY A 6 -3.08 6.21 0.44
CA GLY A 6 -3.02 4.97 -0.36
C GLY A 6 -2.66 3.80 0.56
N LEU A 7 -2.02 2.75 0.00
CA LEU A 7 -1.53 1.61 0.78
C LEU A 7 -0.55 2.02 1.88
N LEU A 8 0.29 3.04 1.64
CA LEU A 8 1.23 3.58 2.62
C LEU A 8 0.69 4.88 3.23
N THR A 9 0.82 5.02 4.55
CA THR A 9 0.67 6.32 5.19
C THR A 9 1.95 7.15 5.02
N ASP A 10 1.88 8.46 5.27
CA ASP A 10 3.07 9.34 5.23
C ASP A 10 4.15 8.88 6.22
N THR A 11 3.75 8.35 7.38
CA THR A 11 4.68 7.76 8.35
C THR A 11 5.31 6.46 7.85
N ASP A 12 4.52 5.60 7.20
CA ASP A 12 5.04 4.36 6.62
C ASP A 12 6.07 4.69 5.54
N ARG A 13 5.78 5.66 4.66
CA ARG A 13 6.73 6.15 3.65
C ARG A 13 8.01 6.65 4.30
N LYS A 14 7.92 7.57 5.26
CA LYS A 14 9.09 8.12 5.99
C LYS A 14 9.96 7.02 6.58
N TYR A 15 9.34 6.05 7.26
CA TYR A 15 10.09 5.00 7.96
C TYR A 15 10.71 4.00 7.00
N ILE A 16 10.02 3.62 5.91
CA ILE A 16 10.55 2.71 4.90
C ILE A 16 11.71 3.36 4.13
N THR A 17 11.59 4.63 3.76
CA THR A 17 12.66 5.36 3.06
C THR A 17 13.80 5.77 3.97
N ARG A 18 13.69 5.52 5.29
CA ARG A 18 14.63 5.97 6.32
C ARG A 18 14.92 7.47 6.22
N ASP A 19 13.88 8.26 5.97
CA ASP A 19 13.99 9.71 5.88
C ASP A 19 14.15 10.33 7.28
N GLY A 20 15.34 10.88 7.53
CA GLY A 20 15.76 11.44 8.82
C GLY A 20 16.32 10.39 9.79
N ASP A 21 16.19 10.67 11.09
CA ASP A 21 16.69 9.79 12.16
C ASP A 21 15.65 8.69 12.46
N VAL A 22 15.64 7.66 11.63
CA VAL A 22 14.74 6.50 11.74
C VAL A 22 15.50 5.31 12.28
N SER A 23 15.05 4.79 13.43
CA SER A 23 15.61 3.57 14.02
C SER A 23 15.21 2.31 13.23
N ASP A 24 16.02 1.26 13.35
CA ASP A 24 15.70 -0.05 12.76
C ASP A 24 14.35 -0.60 13.22
N SER A 25 14.00 -0.39 14.49
CA SER A 25 12.69 -0.79 15.02
C SER A 25 11.54 -0.10 14.28
N GLN A 26 11.65 1.21 14.02
CA GLN A 26 10.63 1.95 13.26
C GLN A 26 10.54 1.47 11.82
N TYR A 27 11.68 1.22 11.18
CA TYR A 27 11.74 0.63 9.83
C TYR A 27 11.01 -0.71 9.78
N TYR A 28 11.38 -1.67 10.64
CA TYR A 28 10.77 -3.00 10.65
C TYR A 28 9.29 -2.97 11.04
N GLN A 29 8.88 -2.08 11.94
CA GLN A 29 7.46 -1.89 12.26
C GLN A 29 6.67 -1.40 11.05
N ALA A 30 7.20 -0.44 10.27
CA ALA A 30 6.54 0.03 9.06
C ALA A 30 6.38 -1.11 8.04
N ILE A 31 7.45 -1.88 7.79
CA ILE A 31 7.40 -3.05 6.90
C ILE A 31 6.34 -4.06 7.37
N SER A 32 6.30 -4.37 8.66
CA SER A 32 5.30 -5.31 9.21
C SER A 32 3.87 -4.81 9.02
N ARG A 33 3.59 -3.53 9.26
CA ARG A 33 2.26 -2.96 9.09
C ARG A 33 1.81 -2.98 7.64
N VAL A 34 2.70 -2.62 6.72
CA VAL A 34 2.41 -2.64 5.28
C VAL A 34 2.16 -4.05 4.81
N ARG A 35 2.97 -5.02 5.26
CA ARG A 35 2.78 -6.43 4.96
C ARG A 35 1.41 -6.95 5.44
N ASN A 36 0.98 -6.56 6.64
CA ASN A 36 -0.36 -6.93 7.12
C ASN A 36 -1.45 -6.27 6.27
N ARG A 37 -1.32 -4.99 5.92
CA ARG A 37 -2.30 -4.31 5.06
C ARG A 37 -2.41 -4.96 3.67
N ILE A 38 -1.30 -5.43 3.10
CA ILE A 38 -1.29 -6.18 1.83
C ILE A 38 -1.99 -7.54 1.96
N GLN A 39 -1.77 -8.26 3.06
CA GLN A 39 -2.27 -9.63 3.22
C GLN A 39 -3.68 -9.72 3.81
N GLU A 40 -4.08 -8.75 4.63
CA GLU A 40 -5.32 -8.81 5.41
C GLU A 40 -6.38 -7.82 4.90
N GLU A 41 -5.98 -6.61 4.51
CA GLU A 41 -6.94 -5.54 4.17
C GLU A 41 -7.16 -5.44 2.65
N THR A 42 -6.07 -5.45 1.88
CA THR A 42 -6.12 -5.31 0.42
C THR A 42 -6.96 -6.39 -0.27
N PRO A 43 -6.96 -7.67 0.16
CA PRO A 43 -7.82 -8.68 -0.46
C PRO A 43 -9.31 -8.36 -0.27
N SER A 44 -9.71 -7.89 0.91
CA SER A 44 -11.09 -7.47 1.16
C SER A 44 -11.48 -6.25 0.32
N ASP A 45 -10.56 -5.28 0.16
CA ASP A 45 -10.79 -4.15 -0.74
C ASP A 45 -10.95 -4.61 -2.20
N ILE A 46 -10.15 -5.59 -2.65
CA ILE A 46 -10.26 -6.19 -3.99
C ILE A 46 -11.61 -6.87 -4.18
N GLU A 47 -12.10 -7.64 -3.21
CA GLU A 47 -13.41 -8.30 -3.27
C GLU A 47 -14.55 -7.27 -3.45
N VAL A 48 -14.51 -6.17 -2.68
CA VAL A 48 -15.49 -5.09 -2.78
C VAL A 48 -15.44 -4.41 -4.16
N LEU A 49 -14.25 -4.15 -4.69
CA LEU A 49 -14.08 -3.56 -6.01
C LEU A 49 -14.55 -4.53 -7.12
N GLU A 50 -14.23 -5.82 -7.01
CA GLU A 50 -14.66 -6.83 -7.98
C GLU A 50 -16.19 -6.94 -8.04
N GLU A 51 -16.87 -6.87 -6.88
CA GLU A 51 -18.33 -6.97 -6.81
C GLU A 51 -19.04 -5.72 -7.31
N HIS A 52 -18.55 -4.54 -6.95
CA HIS A 52 -19.32 -3.30 -7.15
C HIS A 52 -18.79 -2.39 -8.26
N HIS A 53 -17.49 -2.39 -8.51
CA HIS A 53 -16.82 -1.45 -9.42
C HIS A 53 -15.61 -2.09 -10.12
N PRO A 54 -15.84 -3.09 -11.00
CA PRO A 54 -14.75 -3.84 -11.65
C PRO A 54 -13.84 -2.96 -12.52
N GLU A 55 -14.32 -1.81 -13.00
CA GLU A 55 -13.51 -0.79 -13.69
C GLU A 55 -12.40 -0.22 -12.80
N LEU A 56 -12.68 0.05 -11.53
CA LEU A 56 -11.67 0.57 -10.59
C LEU A 56 -10.65 -0.51 -10.22
N LEU A 57 -11.07 -1.78 -10.16
CA LEU A 57 -10.15 -2.90 -9.99
C LEU A 57 -9.22 -3.05 -11.20
N ALA A 58 -9.71 -2.82 -12.42
CA ALA A 58 -8.89 -2.82 -13.63
C ALA A 58 -7.85 -1.70 -13.59
N GLU A 59 -8.24 -0.47 -13.23
CA GLU A 59 -7.32 0.66 -13.04
C GLU A 59 -6.24 0.36 -11.98
N LEU A 60 -6.63 -0.24 -10.84
CA LEU A 60 -5.68 -0.65 -9.81
C LEU A 60 -4.68 -1.70 -10.32
N ARG A 61 -5.16 -2.69 -11.07
CA ARG A 61 -4.32 -3.75 -11.65
C ARG A 61 -3.36 -3.18 -12.69
N GLU A 62 -3.79 -2.22 -13.49
CA GLU A 62 -2.93 -1.51 -14.45
C GLU A 62 -1.73 -0.89 -13.70
N VAL A 63 -1.99 -0.03 -12.72
CA VAL A 63 -0.94 0.66 -11.94
C VAL A 63 0.00 -0.31 -11.20
N VAL A 64 -0.49 -1.47 -10.74
CA VAL A 64 0.34 -2.44 -9.98
C VAL A 64 1.12 -3.39 -10.89
N CYS A 65 0.56 -3.77 -12.04
CA CYS A 65 1.13 -4.79 -12.92
C CYS A 65 1.92 -4.22 -14.10
N GLU A 66 1.78 -2.93 -14.45
CA GLU A 66 2.48 -2.28 -15.55
C GLU A 66 4.03 -2.34 -15.47
N ASP A 67 4.61 -2.63 -14.30
CA ASP A 67 6.06 -2.72 -14.08
C ASP A 67 6.66 -4.15 -14.13
N THR A 68 5.90 -5.18 -14.56
CA THR A 68 6.40 -6.59 -14.57
C THR A 68 6.82 -7.11 -15.95
N ASP A 69 6.66 -6.32 -17.01
CA ASP A 69 7.03 -6.68 -18.38
C ASP A 69 8.40 -6.08 -18.80
N GLU A 70 9.48 -6.34 -18.07
CA GLU A 70 10.89 -6.12 -18.51
C GLU A 70 11.83 -7.28 -18.15
#